data_AF-A0A509LGH9-F1
#
_entry.id   AF-A0A509LGH9-F1
#
_cell.length_a   1.000
_cell.length_b   1.000
_cell.length_c   1.000
_cell.angle_alpha   90.00
_cell.angle_beta   90.00
_cell.angle_gamma   90.00
#
_symmetry.space_group_name_H-M   'P 1'
#
loop_
_entity.id
_entity.type
_entity.pdbx_description
1 polymer ?
#
loop_
_entity_poly.entity_id
_entity_poly.type
_entity_poly.pdbx_seq_one_letter_code
_entity_poly.pdbx_strand_id
1 'polypeptide(L)'
;MEKTKTFFFSIAFLIIGIIGWGNVVTAWAEFDNFPYWEARMELISPAGVHEIVELTGKAVQNVFIGSEGIADDSDSNLLDEVMTSLVSMELAGMTLSHKPVLVRLNTISPPVGTIEEHINATPGILDLPPFTDVGSADSFFDVFFEIEIDGQKFYTFGQHLQAVLSHTPPGPDDTYENDSCSSSEPSPLLDETGGLSGWQLGCFEHRPNPEMEVDIFPSSIIEFDLNIPIVGPVPITMNGHMTHIVSIGPDGKADDSDSNGADEVNARLQDMIFETVHPKFGIIQILLDPFRTSSGRIEENVNNTPGLLDIPPFAPQGSADSFFDIFFKLSISGFGETLFTSDPVRFSSTIDHKPPGCRTVYDGCISSDIELVDIYGNPSDFSVGCIKIRLSGGTECGGDLDCDGDVDGSDAAILGYNPHRFSIEELAGNFGQTDCLSGMTSHEKMVSD
;
A
#
# COMPACT_ATOMS: atom_id res chain seq x y z
N MET A 1 19.39 35.97 -23.21
CA MET A 1 18.66 34.67 -23.22
C MET A 1 19.29 33.83 -22.14
N GLU A 2 18.83 34.07 -20.92
CA GLU A 2 19.41 33.57 -19.68
C GLU A 2 18.56 32.39 -19.23
N LYS A 3 19.20 31.24 -18.99
CA LYS A 3 18.54 30.02 -18.53
C LYS A 3 18.25 30.15 -17.04
N THR A 4 16.98 30.32 -16.68
CA THR A 4 16.51 30.26 -15.30
C THR A 4 16.61 28.82 -14.83
N LYS A 5 17.58 28.52 -13.96
CA LYS A 5 17.62 27.28 -13.18
C LYS A 5 16.69 27.46 -11.98
N THR A 6 15.60 26.71 -11.95
CA THR A 6 14.73 26.58 -10.79
C THR A 6 15.48 25.78 -9.72
N PHE A 7 15.88 26.44 -8.63
CA PHE A 7 16.35 25.78 -7.42
C PHE A 7 15.13 25.38 -6.59
N PHE A 8 14.99 24.10 -6.25
CA PHE A 8 14.09 23.65 -5.20
C PHE A 8 14.63 24.18 -3.87
N PHE A 9 13.88 25.08 -3.23
CA PHE A 9 14.11 25.42 -1.83
C PHE A 9 13.47 24.32 -0.99
N SER A 10 14.31 23.51 -0.33
CA SER A 10 13.87 22.77 0.85
C SER A 10 13.69 23.80 1.97
N ILE A 11 12.44 24.04 2.39
CA ILE A 11 12.14 24.88 3.54
C ILE A 11 12.42 24.04 4.78
N ALA A 12 13.63 24.16 5.33
CA ALA A 12 13.90 23.70 6.68
C ALA A 12 13.05 24.55 7.63
N PHE A 13 12.07 23.95 8.29
CA PHE A 13 11.42 24.57 9.44
C PHE A 13 12.44 24.63 10.56
N LEU A 14 12.99 25.83 10.78
CA LEU A 14 13.80 26.13 11.96
C LEU A 14 12.85 26.29 13.16
N ILE A 15 12.64 25.22 13.92
CA ILE A 15 12.03 25.34 15.25
C ILE A 15 13.15 25.76 16.19
N ILE A 16 13.16 27.03 16.59
CA ILE A 16 14.07 27.55 17.60
C ILE A 16 13.49 27.19 18.97
N GLY A 17 13.96 26.08 19.55
CA GLY A 17 13.81 25.83 20.98
C GLY A 17 14.65 26.84 21.75
N ILE A 18 14.01 27.78 22.48
CA ILE A 18 14.71 28.65 23.43
C ILE A 18 14.79 27.86 24.74
N ILE A 19 15.88 27.12 24.93
CA ILE A 19 16.28 26.62 26.25
C ILE A 19 17.17 27.70 26.89
N GLY A 20 16.93 27.97 28.17
CA GLY A 20 17.56 29.04 28.93
C GLY A 20 19.10 29.02 28.82
N TRP A 21 19.65 30.21 28.56
CA TRP A 21 21.08 30.55 28.67
C TRP A 21 22.05 29.76 27.78
N GLY A 22 22.15 30.20 26.52
CA GLY A 22 23.47 30.50 25.95
C GLY A 22 23.99 29.65 24.80
N ASN A 23 23.27 28.63 24.32
CA ASN A 23 23.65 27.92 23.09
C ASN A 23 22.42 27.76 22.18
N VAL A 24 22.51 28.29 20.96
CA VAL A 24 21.60 27.93 19.87
C VAL A 24 22.10 26.58 19.37
N VAL A 25 21.52 25.49 19.87
CA VAL A 25 21.69 24.19 19.23
C VAL A 25 20.72 24.20 18.04
N THR A 26 21.27 24.24 16.83
CA THR A 26 20.51 23.76 15.67
C THR A 26 20.29 22.28 15.93
N ALA A 27 19.15 21.90 16.53
CA ALA A 27 18.76 20.51 16.60
C ALA A 27 18.65 20.02 15.15
N TRP A 28 19.56 19.13 14.77
CA TRP A 28 19.36 18.36 13.55
C TRP A 28 18.15 17.47 13.82
N ALA A 29 17.21 17.45 12.88
CA ALA A 29 16.12 16.50 12.92
C ALA A 29 16.50 15.32 12.03
N GLU A 30 16.37 14.12 12.56
CA GLU A 30 16.17 12.91 11.79
C GLU A 30 14.79 13.01 11.10
N PHE A 31 14.76 12.68 9.81
CA PHE A 31 13.57 12.81 8.96
C PHE A 31 13.21 11.43 8.41
N ASP A 32 12.23 10.81 9.02
CA ASP A 32 11.84 9.45 8.70
C ASP A 32 10.68 9.48 7.73
N ASN A 33 10.94 8.94 6.54
CA ASN A 33 9.95 8.84 5.49
C ASN A 33 9.51 7.38 5.42
N PHE A 34 8.23 7.15 5.71
CA PHE A 34 7.61 5.85 5.68
C PHE A 34 6.73 5.75 4.44
N PRO A 35 7.25 5.24 3.29
CA PRO A 35 6.47 5.07 2.07
C PRO A 35 5.40 3.97 2.19
N TYR A 36 5.55 3.11 3.20
CA TYR A 36 4.61 2.08 3.60
C TYR A 36 4.31 2.27 5.08
N TRP A 37 3.05 2.49 5.39
CA TRP A 37 2.52 2.56 6.72
C TRP A 37 1.20 1.79 6.73
N GLU A 38 1.03 0.92 7.71
CA GLU A 38 -0.20 0.17 7.91
C GLU A 38 -0.88 0.57 9.19
N ALA A 39 -2.20 0.46 9.20
CA ALA A 39 -2.94 0.62 10.42
C ALA A 39 -4.24 -0.19 10.39
N ARG A 40 -4.63 -0.67 11.56
CA ARG A 40 -5.85 -1.43 11.78
C ARG A 40 -6.76 -0.63 12.68
N MET A 41 -7.88 -0.17 12.14
CA MET A 41 -8.77 0.77 12.80
C MET A 41 -10.10 0.12 13.13
N GLU A 42 -10.44 0.00 14.41
CA GLU A 42 -11.78 -0.36 14.84
C GLU A 42 -12.71 0.87 14.76
N LEU A 43 -13.72 0.77 13.91
CA LEU A 43 -14.74 1.79 13.73
C LEU A 43 -16.09 1.30 14.24
N ILE A 44 -16.73 2.11 15.09
CA ILE A 44 -18.03 1.80 15.67
C ILE A 44 -19.06 2.79 15.15
N SER A 45 -20.05 2.27 14.42
CA SER A 45 -21.13 3.08 13.86
C SER A 45 -22.11 3.59 14.92
N PRO A 46 -22.94 4.61 14.62
CA PRO A 46 -24.00 5.08 15.51
C PRO A 46 -25.04 4.00 15.86
N ALA A 47 -25.10 2.92 15.09
CA ALA A 47 -25.95 1.76 15.36
C ALA A 47 -25.30 0.75 16.33
N GLY A 48 -24.05 0.97 16.75
CA GLY A 48 -23.26 0.07 17.58
C GLY A 48 -22.66 -1.12 16.82
N VAL A 49 -22.59 -1.05 15.49
CA VAL A 49 -21.89 -2.07 14.68
C VAL A 49 -20.40 -1.75 14.70
N HIS A 50 -19.60 -2.73 15.10
CA HIS A 50 -18.14 -2.70 15.09
C HIS A 50 -17.63 -3.24 13.76
N GLU A 51 -16.57 -2.62 13.26
CA GLU A 51 -15.92 -3.00 12.02
C GLU A 51 -14.42 -2.73 12.11
N ILE A 52 -13.60 -3.66 11.63
CA ILE A 52 -12.17 -3.44 11.47
C ILE A 52 -11.92 -2.94 10.05
N VAL A 53 -11.24 -1.81 9.94
CA VAL A 53 -10.82 -1.20 8.67
C VAL A 53 -9.30 -1.29 8.58
N GLU A 54 -8.83 -2.06 7.62
CA GLU A 54 -7.41 -2.12 7.24
C GLU A 54 -7.05 -0.90 6.39
N LEU A 55 -6.03 -0.18 6.82
CA LEU A 55 -5.58 1.08 6.22
C LEU A 55 -4.13 0.94 5.79
N THR A 56 -3.82 1.41 4.59
CA THR A 56 -2.44 1.48 4.10
C THR A 56 -2.14 2.86 3.55
N GLY A 57 -0.89 3.29 3.63
CA GLY A 57 -0.52 4.58 3.09
C GLY A 57 0.92 4.94 3.37
N LYS A 58 1.14 6.20 3.71
CA LYS A 58 2.45 6.78 3.98
C LYS A 58 2.40 7.68 5.20
N ALA A 59 3.54 7.82 5.87
CA ALA A 59 3.71 8.79 6.94
C ALA A 59 5.12 9.41 6.90
N VAL A 60 5.26 10.53 7.60
CA VAL A 60 6.53 11.20 7.85
C VAL A 60 6.61 11.51 9.33
N GLN A 61 7.73 11.13 9.95
CA GLN A 61 8.05 11.43 11.34
C GLN A 61 9.34 12.23 11.38
N ASN A 62 9.43 13.15 12.34
CA ASN A 62 10.68 13.78 12.71
C ASN A 62 11.06 13.37 14.12
N VAL A 63 12.33 13.02 14.31
CA VAL A 63 12.93 12.89 15.65
C VAL A 63 13.95 14.00 15.79
N PHE A 64 13.87 14.81 16.84
CA PHE A 64 14.74 15.97 17.03
C PHE A 64 16.08 15.56 17.65
N ILE A 65 16.75 14.62 16.98
CA ILE A 65 18.01 14.01 17.39
C ILE A 65 19.05 14.12 16.27
N GLY A 66 20.30 14.38 16.64
CA GLY A 66 21.42 14.37 15.69
C GLY A 66 22.01 12.97 15.50
N SER A 67 22.91 12.80 14.53
CA SER A 67 23.58 11.51 14.26
C SER A 67 24.37 10.92 15.44
N GLU A 68 24.72 11.76 16.41
CA GLU A 68 25.44 11.36 17.61
C GLU A 68 24.51 10.89 18.74
N GLY A 69 23.19 10.93 18.56
CA GLY A 69 22.23 10.44 19.55
C GLY A 69 22.01 11.34 20.77
N ILE A 70 22.39 12.62 20.70
CA ILE A 70 22.31 13.54 21.85
C ILE A 70 20.86 13.66 22.34
N ALA A 71 20.67 13.36 23.63
CA ALA A 71 19.40 13.42 24.35
C ALA A 71 19.60 14.11 25.71
N ASP A 72 18.51 14.59 26.31
CA ASP A 72 18.55 15.32 27.58
C ASP A 72 17.41 14.83 28.50
N ASP A 73 17.72 14.52 29.76
CA ASP A 73 16.77 14.37 30.88
C ASP A 73 16.00 15.68 31.16
N SER A 74 14.93 15.92 30.40
CA SER A 74 14.20 17.18 30.38
C SER A 74 13.11 17.26 31.45
N ASP A 75 12.65 16.11 31.96
CA ASP A 75 11.67 16.01 33.06
C ASP A 75 12.31 15.73 34.44
N SER A 76 13.64 15.52 34.48
CA SER A 76 14.44 15.23 35.69
C SER A 76 14.12 13.88 36.36
N ASN A 77 13.74 12.87 35.57
CA ASN A 77 13.49 11.50 36.05
C ASN A 77 14.72 10.57 35.97
N LEU A 78 15.86 11.09 35.48
CA LEU A 78 17.15 10.40 35.25
C LEU A 78 17.22 9.53 33.99
N LEU A 79 16.23 9.58 33.11
CA LEU A 79 16.25 8.99 31.78
C LEU A 79 16.46 10.12 30.77
N ASP A 80 17.20 9.86 29.70
CA ASP A 80 17.33 10.84 28.62
C ASP A 80 16.20 10.66 27.59
N GLU A 81 15.64 11.78 27.14
CA GLU A 81 14.58 11.79 26.13
C GLU A 81 14.87 12.74 24.95
N VAL A 82 14.19 12.47 23.84
CA VAL A 82 14.13 13.36 22.68
C VAL A 82 12.70 13.62 22.24
N MET A 83 12.47 14.83 21.75
CA MET A 83 11.19 15.18 21.14
C MET A 83 11.02 14.48 19.79
N THR A 84 9.80 14.08 19.48
CA THR A 84 9.41 13.58 18.17
C THR A 84 8.08 14.21 17.71
N SER A 85 7.79 14.12 16.41
CA SER A 85 6.56 14.64 15.81
C SER A 85 6.19 13.83 14.58
N LEU A 86 4.95 13.36 14.52
CA LEU A 86 4.38 12.72 13.34
C LEU A 86 3.90 13.81 12.36
N VAL A 87 4.74 14.23 11.44
CA VAL A 87 4.51 15.43 10.61
C VAL A 87 3.35 15.28 9.63
N SER A 88 3.22 14.11 9.03
CA SER A 88 2.15 13.82 8.08
C SER A 88 1.80 12.34 8.10
N MET A 89 0.54 12.04 7.89
CA MET A 89 0.05 10.69 7.66
C MET A 89 -1.15 10.79 6.72
N GLU A 90 -1.21 9.89 5.76
CA GLU A 90 -2.36 9.70 4.88
C GLU A 90 -2.50 8.20 4.64
N LEU A 91 -3.51 7.59 5.25
CA LEU A 91 -3.83 6.17 5.13
C LEU A 91 -5.21 6.01 4.50
N ALA A 92 -5.36 5.02 3.65
CA ALA A 92 -6.59 4.74 2.96
C ALA A 92 -6.94 3.26 3.05
N GLY A 93 -8.23 2.96 3.11
CA GLY A 93 -8.76 1.62 3.16
C GLY A 93 -10.23 1.59 2.81
N MET A 94 -10.86 0.46 3.06
CA MET A 94 -12.23 0.18 2.67
C MET A 94 -12.98 -0.46 3.83
N THR A 95 -14.21 -0.03 4.04
CA THR A 95 -15.12 -0.74 4.94
C THR A 95 -15.53 -2.10 4.36
N LEU A 96 -16.03 -3.01 5.19
CA LEU A 96 -16.70 -4.27 4.81
C LEU A 96 -17.84 -4.05 3.83
N SER A 97 -18.46 -2.87 3.86
CA SER A 97 -19.53 -2.46 2.94
C SER A 97 -19.04 -1.72 1.69
N HIS A 98 -17.73 -1.79 1.40
CA HIS A 98 -17.09 -1.17 0.23
C HIS A 98 -17.14 0.36 0.18
N LYS A 99 -17.27 1.01 1.34
CA LYS A 99 -17.13 2.46 1.45
C LYS A 99 -15.66 2.85 1.65
N PRO A 100 -15.14 3.83 0.90
CA PRO A 100 -13.77 4.31 1.09
C PRO A 100 -13.61 5.00 2.45
N VAL A 101 -12.47 4.75 3.07
CA VAL A 101 -12.03 5.38 4.32
C VAL A 101 -10.68 6.03 4.07
N LEU A 102 -10.53 7.26 4.58
CA LEU A 102 -9.31 8.04 4.45
C LEU A 102 -8.99 8.71 5.78
N VAL A 103 -7.81 8.39 6.32
CA VAL A 103 -7.32 8.90 7.61
C VAL A 103 -6.14 9.82 7.36
N ARG A 104 -6.21 11.03 7.92
CA ARG A 104 -5.14 12.03 7.88
C ARG A 104 -4.93 12.63 9.25
N LEU A 105 -3.76 13.24 9.44
CA LEU A 105 -3.56 14.10 10.61
C LEU A 105 -4.37 15.38 10.46
N ASN A 106 -5.11 15.72 11.50
CA ASN A 106 -5.68 17.04 11.69
C ASN A 106 -4.59 17.98 12.23
N THR A 107 -3.97 18.73 11.34
CA THR A 107 -2.79 19.59 11.63
C THR A 107 -3.12 20.89 12.36
N ILE A 108 -4.36 21.10 12.81
CA ILE A 108 -4.75 22.28 13.60
C ILE A 108 -3.94 22.35 14.91
N SER A 109 -3.55 21.21 15.48
CA SER A 109 -2.56 21.12 16.57
C SER A 109 -1.38 20.28 16.10
N PRO A 110 -0.13 20.71 16.35
CA PRO A 110 1.03 19.92 15.94
C PRO A 110 1.05 18.62 16.74
N PRO A 111 1.09 17.46 16.07
CA PRO A 111 1.27 16.17 16.73
C PRO A 111 2.68 16.13 17.31
N VAL A 112 2.79 16.07 18.64
CA VAL A 112 4.06 16.07 19.36
C VAL A 112 4.13 14.83 20.23
N GLY A 113 5.35 14.41 20.51
CA GLY A 113 5.63 13.19 21.24
C GLY A 113 7.03 13.21 21.82
N THR A 114 7.37 12.15 22.54
CA THR A 114 8.74 11.90 23.02
C THR A 114 9.16 10.47 22.70
N ILE A 115 10.48 10.27 22.70
CA ILE A 115 11.12 8.97 22.80
C ILE A 115 11.98 9.05 24.06
N GLU A 116 11.68 8.22 25.07
CA GLU A 116 12.37 8.18 26.36
C GLU A 116 12.94 6.78 26.59
N GLU A 117 14.22 6.69 26.87
CA GLU A 117 14.89 5.40 27.11
C GLU A 117 14.42 4.74 28.41
N HIS A 118 14.46 3.41 28.49
CA HIS A 118 14.11 2.70 29.72
C HIS A 118 15.24 2.68 30.76
N ILE A 119 16.49 2.89 30.31
CA ILE A 119 17.70 2.80 31.12
C ILE A 119 18.71 3.83 30.62
N ASN A 120 19.17 4.71 31.52
CA ASN A 120 20.27 5.65 31.25
C ASN A 120 21.64 5.04 31.60
N ALA A 121 22.13 4.17 30.73
CA ALA A 121 23.48 3.63 30.74
C ALA A 121 24.53 4.62 30.18
N THR A 122 24.14 5.51 29.27
CA THR A 122 25.01 6.45 28.57
C THR A 122 24.51 7.90 28.69
N PRO A 123 24.76 8.59 29.83
CA PRO A 123 24.20 9.91 30.07
C PRO A 123 24.46 10.93 28.96
N GLY A 124 23.39 11.57 28.50
CA GLY A 124 23.35 12.56 27.42
C GLY A 124 23.27 11.96 26.02
N ILE A 125 23.06 10.65 25.90
CA ILE A 125 22.88 9.91 24.64
C ILE A 125 21.67 9.01 24.81
N LEU A 126 20.74 9.03 23.85
CA LEU A 126 19.60 8.12 23.85
C LEU A 126 20.11 6.66 23.76
N ASP A 127 19.88 5.87 24.81
CA ASP A 127 20.22 4.46 24.89
C ASP A 127 19.22 3.61 24.08
N LEU A 128 19.25 3.82 22.76
CA LEU A 128 18.46 3.14 21.76
C LEU A 128 19.31 3.02 20.47
N PRO A 129 19.32 1.87 19.78
CA PRO A 129 19.88 1.77 18.45
C PRO A 129 19.33 2.83 17.48
N PRO A 130 20.17 3.42 16.61
CA PRO A 130 21.55 3.06 16.32
C PRO A 130 22.61 3.78 17.18
N PHE A 131 22.21 4.57 18.19
CA PHE A 131 23.14 5.37 18.99
C PHE A 131 23.92 4.53 20.00
N THR A 132 23.29 3.47 20.49
CA THR A 132 23.92 2.41 21.28
C THR A 132 23.64 1.04 20.70
N ASP A 133 24.46 0.04 21.07
CA ASP A 133 24.36 -1.31 20.50
C ASP A 133 23.08 -2.06 20.91
N VAL A 134 22.50 -1.70 22.05
CA VAL A 134 21.31 -2.30 22.66
C VAL A 134 20.56 -1.25 23.44
N GLY A 135 19.24 -1.40 23.53
CA GLY A 135 18.40 -0.46 24.26
C GLY A 135 16.93 -0.67 23.94
N SER A 136 16.09 0.01 24.70
CA SER A 136 14.66 0.13 24.44
C SER A 136 14.16 1.46 24.97
N ALA A 137 13.14 2.01 24.32
CA ALA A 137 12.56 3.29 24.66
C ALA A 137 11.04 3.25 24.53
N ASP A 138 10.34 3.98 25.40
CA ASP A 138 8.94 4.29 25.17
C ASP A 138 8.87 5.45 24.17
N SER A 139 8.03 5.28 23.14
CA SER A 139 7.74 6.32 22.17
C SER A 139 6.25 6.58 22.16
N PHE A 140 5.85 7.85 22.16
CA PHE A 140 4.46 8.21 21.96
C PHE A 140 4.27 9.43 21.07
N PHE A 141 3.05 9.59 20.56
CA PHE A 141 2.55 10.79 19.93
C PHE A 141 1.16 11.12 20.44
N ASP A 142 0.93 12.39 20.78
CA ASP A 142 -0.42 12.92 20.90
C ASP A 142 -0.85 13.46 19.53
N VAL A 143 -1.81 12.79 18.90
CA VAL A 143 -2.26 13.06 17.53
C VAL A 143 -3.75 13.37 17.47
N PHE A 144 -4.15 14.05 16.41
CA PHE A 144 -5.55 14.29 16.08
C PHE A 144 -5.77 13.81 14.66
N PHE A 145 -6.81 13.03 14.42
CA PHE A 145 -7.12 12.52 13.09
C PHE A 145 -8.31 13.25 12.47
N GLU A 146 -8.25 13.47 11.16
CA GLU A 146 -9.41 13.61 10.28
C GLU A 146 -9.66 12.24 9.65
N ILE A 147 -10.86 11.69 9.85
CA ILE A 147 -11.30 10.43 9.29
C ILE A 147 -12.46 10.75 8.33
N GLU A 148 -12.29 10.45 7.05
CA GLU A 148 -13.33 10.60 6.04
C GLU A 148 -13.88 9.22 5.68
N ILE A 149 -15.20 9.05 5.82
CA ILE A 149 -15.91 7.82 5.46
C ILE A 149 -16.99 8.20 4.46
N ASP A 150 -16.91 7.68 3.24
CA ASP A 150 -17.92 7.93 2.19
C ASP A 150 -18.17 9.44 1.97
N GLY A 151 -17.09 10.23 1.99
CA GLY A 151 -17.11 11.70 1.85
C GLY A 151 -17.55 12.49 3.09
N GLN A 152 -17.99 11.84 4.17
CA GLN A 152 -18.30 12.50 5.43
C GLN A 152 -17.07 12.56 6.32
N LYS A 153 -16.75 13.75 6.84
CA LYS A 153 -15.61 13.96 7.72
C LYS A 153 -15.95 13.84 9.20
N PHE A 154 -15.03 13.23 9.93
CA PHE A 154 -15.06 13.03 11.36
C PHE A 154 -13.69 13.38 11.95
N TYR A 155 -13.68 13.76 13.22
CA TYR A 155 -12.47 14.20 13.91
C TYR A 155 -12.34 13.49 15.25
N THR A 156 -11.14 13.04 15.59
CA THR A 156 -10.89 12.48 16.93
C THR A 156 -10.70 13.59 17.96
N PHE A 157 -10.96 13.26 19.22
CA PHE A 157 -10.24 13.91 20.32
C PHE A 157 -8.76 13.49 20.27
N GLY A 158 -7.89 14.16 21.03
CA GLY A 158 -6.48 13.78 21.12
C GLY A 158 -6.35 12.28 21.36
N GLN A 159 -5.59 11.60 20.50
CA GLN A 159 -5.26 10.20 20.59
C GLN A 159 -3.82 10.09 21.06
N HIS A 160 -3.58 9.26 22.06
CA HIS A 160 -2.25 8.93 22.53
C HIS A 160 -1.81 7.64 21.86
N LEU A 161 -0.96 7.73 20.85
CA LEU A 161 -0.36 6.57 20.19
C LEU A 161 0.95 6.24 20.89
N GLN A 162 1.14 5.00 21.34
CA GLN A 162 2.34 4.59 22.08
C GLN A 162 2.92 3.28 21.56
N ALA A 163 4.24 3.15 21.61
CA ALA A 163 5.00 1.97 21.26
C ALA A 163 6.20 1.80 22.21
N VAL A 164 6.68 0.56 22.35
CA VAL A 164 8.01 0.28 22.88
C VAL A 164 8.92 0.02 21.70
N LEU A 165 9.92 0.87 21.52
CA LEU A 165 10.87 0.78 20.41
C LEU A 165 12.12 0.02 20.83
N SER A 166 12.66 -0.73 19.87
CA SER A 166 14.00 -1.32 19.96
C SER A 166 15.03 -0.62 19.06
N HIS A 167 14.58 0.32 18.23
CA HIS A 167 15.39 1.09 17.30
C HIS A 167 14.66 2.40 16.93
N THR A 168 15.41 3.45 16.60
CA THR A 168 14.88 4.62 15.87
C THR A 168 15.66 4.81 14.57
N PRO A 169 15.02 4.90 13.39
CA PRO A 169 13.58 4.93 13.18
C PRO A 169 12.89 3.61 13.56
N PRO A 170 11.60 3.62 13.93
CA PRO A 170 10.82 2.42 14.16
C PRO A 170 10.88 1.44 12.98
N GLY A 171 11.04 0.16 13.29
CA GLY A 171 11.10 -0.94 12.34
C GLY A 171 9.74 -1.61 12.07
N PRO A 172 9.71 -2.59 11.15
CA PRO A 172 8.49 -3.29 10.72
C PRO A 172 7.73 -4.02 11.83
N ASP A 173 8.44 -4.42 12.90
CA ASP A 173 7.85 -5.15 14.03
C ASP A 173 7.35 -4.22 15.15
N ASP A 174 7.66 -2.92 15.09
CA ASP A 174 7.17 -1.96 16.08
C ASP A 174 5.68 -1.67 15.81
N THR A 175 4.87 -1.60 16.86
CA THR A 175 3.45 -1.29 16.74
C THR A 175 3.10 -0.14 17.68
N TYR A 176 2.53 0.92 17.11
CA TYR A 176 1.93 2.01 17.88
C TYR A 176 0.45 1.73 18.09
N GLU A 177 -0.02 1.84 19.32
CA GLU A 177 -1.41 1.59 19.69
C GLU A 177 -2.01 2.78 20.42
N ASN A 178 -3.31 3.04 20.21
CA ASN A 178 -4.04 3.99 21.05
C ASN A 178 -4.48 3.39 22.39
N ASP A 179 -4.84 4.26 23.34
CA ASP A 179 -5.35 3.84 24.67
C ASP A 179 -6.57 2.91 24.61
N SER A 180 -7.34 2.96 23.54
CA SER A 180 -8.53 2.12 23.36
C SER A 180 -8.17 0.63 23.21
N CYS A 181 -6.97 0.29 22.72
CA CYS A 181 -6.51 -1.09 22.57
C CYS A 181 -6.35 -1.81 23.93
N SER A 182 -5.83 -1.09 24.94
CA SER A 182 -5.62 -1.66 26.28
C SER A 182 -6.83 -1.49 27.21
N SER A 183 -7.59 -0.41 27.06
CA SER A 183 -8.74 -0.10 27.93
C SER A 183 -10.06 -0.70 27.45
N SER A 184 -10.17 -1.05 26.16
CA SER A 184 -11.42 -1.41 25.48
C SER A 184 -12.51 -0.33 25.57
N GLU A 185 -12.14 0.93 25.83
CA GLU A 185 -13.06 2.08 25.89
C GLU A 185 -12.89 2.92 24.62
N PRO A 186 -13.88 2.92 23.69
CA PRO A 186 -13.75 3.62 22.42
C PRO A 186 -13.91 5.14 22.57
N SER A 187 -13.10 5.89 21.84
CA SER A 187 -13.11 7.35 21.77
C SER A 187 -14.22 7.87 20.85
N PRO A 188 -15.09 8.81 21.29
CA PRO A 188 -16.09 9.38 20.40
C PRO A 188 -15.47 10.20 19.26
N LEU A 189 -16.07 10.13 18.08
CA LEU A 189 -15.72 10.97 16.93
C LEU A 189 -16.64 12.20 16.83
N LEU A 190 -16.04 13.33 16.51
CA LEU A 190 -16.70 14.61 16.31
C LEU A 190 -17.08 14.80 14.84
N ASP A 191 -18.17 15.52 14.60
CA ASP A 191 -18.53 16.03 13.27
C ASP A 191 -17.77 17.34 12.94
N GLU A 192 -17.96 17.87 11.73
CA GLU A 192 -17.34 19.13 11.28
C GLU A 192 -17.69 20.36 12.13
N THR A 193 -18.76 20.29 12.93
CA THR A 193 -19.16 21.37 13.85
C THR A 193 -18.55 21.23 15.24
N GLY A 194 -17.82 20.14 15.50
CA GLY A 194 -17.29 19.78 16.81
C GLY A 194 -18.31 19.11 17.74
N GLY A 195 -19.47 18.72 17.21
CA GLY A 195 -20.49 17.96 17.94
C GLY A 195 -20.21 16.46 17.91
N LEU A 196 -20.78 15.68 18.83
CA LEU A 196 -20.68 14.23 18.79
C LEU A 196 -21.41 13.68 17.56
N SER A 197 -20.69 12.94 16.71
CA SER A 197 -21.26 12.36 15.49
C SER A 197 -22.07 11.09 15.72
N GLY A 198 -21.87 10.44 16.88
CA GLY A 198 -22.38 9.10 17.19
C GLY A 198 -21.46 7.96 16.73
N TRP A 199 -20.47 8.23 15.87
CA TRP A 199 -19.38 7.30 15.58
C TRP A 199 -18.36 7.29 16.72
N GLN A 200 -17.67 6.17 16.88
CA GLN A 200 -16.56 6.03 17.82
C GLN A 200 -15.39 5.30 17.16
N LEU A 201 -14.19 5.61 17.63
CA LEU A 201 -12.92 4.98 17.29
C LEU A 201 -12.53 4.05 18.44
N GLY A 202 -12.45 2.76 18.17
CA GLY A 202 -11.98 1.75 19.11
C GLY A 202 -10.46 1.63 19.08
N CYS A 203 -9.97 0.39 19.18
CA CYS A 203 -8.54 0.11 19.05
C CYS A 203 -8.02 0.57 17.68
N PHE A 204 -6.90 1.29 17.69
CA PHE A 204 -6.22 1.75 16.49
C PHE A 204 -4.73 1.42 16.58
N GLU A 205 -4.32 0.43 15.80
CA GLU A 205 -2.95 -0.10 15.75
C GLU A 205 -2.26 0.41 14.49
N HIS A 206 -0.98 0.73 14.57
CA HIS A 206 -0.19 1.28 13.48
C HIS A 206 1.16 0.57 13.37
N ARG A 207 1.54 0.13 12.17
CA ARG A 207 2.83 -0.50 11.88
C ARG A 207 3.61 0.34 10.86
N PRO A 208 4.72 1.00 11.28
CA PRO A 208 5.61 1.72 10.40
C PRO A 208 6.46 0.76 9.56
N ASN A 209 6.62 1.07 8.26
CA ASN A 209 7.52 0.35 7.36
C ASN A 209 7.46 -1.19 7.45
N PRO A 210 6.26 -1.80 7.33
CA PRO A 210 6.16 -3.25 7.34
C PRO A 210 7.02 -3.85 6.22
N GLU A 211 7.43 -5.10 6.42
CA GLU A 211 8.11 -5.83 5.35
C GLU A 211 7.14 -6.08 4.19
N MET A 212 7.63 -5.86 2.97
CA MET A 212 6.82 -5.92 1.76
C MET A 212 7.43 -6.87 0.73
N GLU A 213 6.61 -7.77 0.20
CA GLU A 213 6.84 -8.47 -1.07
C GLU A 213 6.41 -7.58 -2.24
N VAL A 214 7.24 -7.51 -3.28
CA VAL A 214 6.99 -6.75 -4.51
C VAL A 214 6.78 -7.74 -5.66
N ASP A 215 5.56 -7.85 -6.15
CA ASP A 215 5.22 -8.69 -7.29
C ASP A 215 5.15 -7.83 -8.56
N ILE A 216 6.02 -8.10 -9.52
CA ILE A 216 6.03 -7.38 -10.81
C ILE A 216 5.43 -8.26 -11.90
N PHE A 217 4.37 -7.78 -12.54
CA PHE A 217 3.72 -8.41 -13.69
C PHE A 217 3.95 -7.57 -14.94
N PRO A 218 5.00 -7.86 -15.73
CA PRO A 218 5.42 -7.00 -16.84
C PRO A 218 4.53 -7.10 -18.08
N SER A 219 3.66 -8.13 -18.19
CA SER A 219 2.85 -8.38 -19.39
C SER A 219 1.46 -8.91 -19.04
N SER A 220 0.67 -8.16 -18.28
CA SER A 220 -0.73 -8.49 -18.00
C SER A 220 -1.65 -8.11 -19.17
N ILE A 221 -2.80 -8.77 -19.26
CA ILE A 221 -3.87 -8.45 -20.22
C ILE A 221 -5.11 -8.04 -19.43
N ILE A 222 -5.75 -6.94 -19.85
CA ILE A 222 -7.06 -6.53 -19.34
C ILE A 222 -8.10 -6.59 -20.47
N GLU A 223 -9.26 -7.16 -20.16
CA GLU A 223 -10.38 -7.35 -21.09
C GLU A 223 -11.67 -6.80 -20.47
N PHE A 224 -12.41 -5.98 -21.21
CA PHE A 224 -13.71 -5.45 -20.78
C PHE A 224 -14.56 -4.94 -21.94
N ASP A 225 -15.86 -4.73 -21.69
CA ASP A 225 -16.73 -3.98 -22.59
C ASP A 225 -16.79 -2.51 -22.17
N LEU A 226 -16.39 -1.59 -23.05
CA LEU A 226 -16.57 -0.16 -22.86
C LEU A 226 -17.92 0.26 -23.44
N ASN A 227 -18.85 0.67 -22.58
CA ASN A 227 -20.13 1.22 -23.00
C ASN A 227 -19.95 2.70 -23.35
N ILE A 228 -20.09 3.01 -24.63
CA ILE A 228 -19.93 4.36 -25.16
C ILE A 228 -21.31 4.95 -25.44
N PRO A 229 -21.57 6.23 -25.07
CA PRO A 229 -22.84 6.89 -25.32
C PRO A 229 -23.20 6.80 -26.81
N ILE A 230 -24.45 6.43 -27.12
CA ILE A 230 -25.00 6.31 -28.49
C ILE A 230 -24.41 5.15 -29.32
N VAL A 231 -23.17 4.72 -29.07
CA VAL A 231 -22.51 3.63 -29.79
C VAL A 231 -22.89 2.26 -29.21
N GLY A 232 -22.98 2.14 -27.89
CA GLY A 232 -23.19 0.87 -27.18
C GLY A 232 -21.88 0.19 -26.74
N PRO A 233 -21.94 -1.08 -26.31
CA PRO A 233 -20.77 -1.82 -25.81
C PRO A 233 -19.75 -2.06 -26.92
N VAL A 234 -18.47 -1.82 -26.60
CA VAL A 234 -17.32 -2.13 -27.46
C VAL A 234 -16.31 -2.96 -26.67
N PRO A 235 -15.97 -4.18 -27.13
CA PRO A 235 -14.97 -5.00 -26.46
C PRO A 235 -13.59 -4.38 -26.62
N ILE A 236 -12.89 -4.24 -25.50
CA ILE A 236 -11.54 -3.69 -25.40
C ILE A 236 -10.62 -4.76 -24.80
N THR A 237 -9.49 -4.98 -25.46
CA THR A 237 -8.36 -5.76 -24.94
C THR A 237 -7.13 -4.88 -24.93
N MET A 238 -6.44 -4.82 -23.80
CA MET A 238 -5.25 -3.99 -23.62
C MET A 238 -4.13 -4.82 -22.98
N ASN A 239 -2.90 -4.51 -23.35
CA ASN A 239 -1.72 -5.07 -22.72
C ASN A 239 -1.13 -4.03 -21.78
N GLY A 240 -0.51 -4.49 -20.71
CA GLY A 240 -0.01 -3.62 -19.68
C GLY A 240 0.92 -4.29 -18.70
N HIS A 241 1.33 -3.52 -17.72
CA HIS A 241 2.05 -4.02 -16.55
C HIS A 241 1.36 -3.54 -15.29
N MET A 242 1.61 -4.27 -14.21
CA MET A 242 1.15 -3.91 -12.88
C MET A 242 2.12 -4.42 -11.83
N THR A 243 2.14 -3.73 -10.69
CA THR A 243 2.99 -4.07 -9.56
C THR A 243 2.14 -4.19 -8.31
N HIS A 244 2.10 -5.39 -7.72
CA HIS A 244 1.49 -5.59 -6.41
C HIS A 244 2.55 -5.37 -5.35
N ILE A 245 2.11 -4.82 -4.24
CA ILE A 245 2.87 -4.73 -3.01
C ILE A 245 2.07 -5.44 -1.94
N VAL A 246 2.66 -6.44 -1.28
CA VAL A 246 2.00 -7.27 -0.27
C VAL A 246 2.79 -7.22 1.02
N SER A 247 2.12 -6.93 2.11
CA SER A 247 2.72 -6.78 3.45
C SER A 247 2.83 -8.14 4.12
N ILE A 248 3.75 -8.96 3.61
CA ILE A 248 4.03 -10.28 4.13
C ILE A 248 5.40 -10.28 4.78
N GLY A 249 5.46 -10.76 6.02
CA GLY A 249 6.71 -10.80 6.75
C GLY A 249 7.66 -11.89 6.22
N PRO A 250 8.87 -12.01 6.82
CA PRO A 250 9.86 -12.98 6.39
C PRO A 250 9.27 -14.40 6.32
N ASP A 251 9.63 -15.13 5.28
CA ASP A 251 9.25 -16.53 5.09
C ASP A 251 7.72 -16.78 5.10
N GLY A 252 6.88 -15.76 4.86
CA GLY A 252 5.43 -15.91 4.75
C GLY A 252 4.63 -15.54 5.99
N LYS A 253 5.23 -14.85 6.97
CA LYS A 253 4.55 -14.45 8.21
C LYS A 253 3.31 -13.60 7.90
N ALA A 254 2.18 -14.00 8.47
CA ALA A 254 0.86 -13.39 8.34
C ALA A 254 0.14 -13.39 9.69
N ASP A 255 -0.93 -12.61 9.84
CA ASP A 255 -1.67 -12.47 11.10
C ASP A 255 -3.19 -12.56 10.85
N ASP A 256 -3.92 -13.33 11.68
CA ASP A 256 -5.40 -13.35 11.78
C ASP A 256 -5.93 -12.03 12.36
N SER A 257 -5.94 -11.00 11.52
CA SER A 257 -6.18 -9.61 11.89
C SER A 257 -7.65 -9.32 12.12
N ASP A 258 -8.58 -10.03 11.47
CA ASP A 258 -10.02 -9.92 11.74
C ASP A 258 -10.57 -10.97 12.72
N SER A 259 -9.68 -11.80 13.30
CA SER A 259 -10.01 -12.82 14.31
C SER A 259 -11.05 -13.84 13.83
N ASN A 260 -11.08 -14.11 12.53
CA ASN A 260 -11.95 -15.11 11.92
C ASN A 260 -11.33 -16.52 11.92
N GLY A 261 -10.05 -16.63 12.27
CA GLY A 261 -9.28 -17.88 12.37
C GLY A 261 -8.46 -18.23 11.12
N ALA A 262 -8.50 -17.42 10.06
CA ALA A 262 -7.60 -17.48 8.91
C ALA A 262 -6.54 -16.39 9.05
N ASP A 263 -5.30 -16.65 8.64
CA ASP A 263 -4.28 -15.61 8.55
C ASP A 263 -4.39 -14.82 7.24
N GLU A 264 -4.19 -13.51 7.31
CA GLU A 264 -4.23 -12.60 6.17
C GLU A 264 -3.02 -11.68 6.08
N VAL A 265 -2.82 -11.14 4.88
CA VAL A 265 -1.87 -10.07 4.61
C VAL A 265 -2.53 -8.96 3.79
N ASN A 266 -2.18 -7.72 4.13
CA ASN A 266 -2.60 -6.55 3.39
C ASN A 266 -1.87 -6.46 2.05
N ALA A 267 -2.55 -5.93 1.04
CA ALA A 267 -1.98 -5.74 -0.29
C ALA A 267 -2.38 -4.38 -0.88
N ARG A 268 -1.62 -3.90 -1.87
CA ARG A 268 -1.97 -2.71 -2.65
C ARG A 268 -1.39 -2.77 -4.05
N LEU A 269 -1.99 -1.99 -4.95
CA LEU A 269 -1.39 -1.73 -6.26
C LEU A 269 -0.52 -0.48 -6.18
N GLN A 270 0.76 -0.65 -6.49
CA GLN A 270 1.67 0.48 -6.65
C GLN A 270 1.60 1.07 -8.04
N ASP A 271 1.45 0.21 -9.05
CA ASP A 271 1.37 0.62 -10.44
C ASP A 271 0.41 -0.26 -11.23
N MET A 272 -0.26 0.34 -12.20
CA MET A 272 -1.16 -0.31 -13.14
C MET A 272 -1.20 0.55 -14.40
N ILE A 273 -0.66 0.03 -15.50
CA ILE A 273 -0.62 0.74 -16.78
C ILE A 273 -1.02 -0.21 -17.89
N PHE A 274 -2.17 0.05 -18.50
CA PHE A 274 -2.64 -0.67 -19.68
C PHE A 274 -2.90 0.31 -20.82
N GLU A 275 -2.50 -0.06 -22.04
CA GLU A 275 -2.71 0.76 -23.22
C GLU A 275 -3.11 -0.08 -24.44
N THR A 276 -3.95 0.48 -25.29
CA THR A 276 -4.23 -0.07 -26.63
C THR A 276 -4.56 1.06 -27.60
N VAL A 277 -4.43 0.79 -28.90
CA VAL A 277 -4.84 1.71 -29.97
C VAL A 277 -6.08 1.14 -30.66
N HIS A 278 -7.23 1.75 -30.41
CA HIS A 278 -8.48 1.39 -31.07
C HIS A 278 -8.62 2.14 -32.40
N PRO A 279 -8.97 1.45 -33.52
CA PRO A 279 -9.00 2.07 -34.85
C PRO A 279 -10.00 3.23 -35.00
N LYS A 280 -11.04 3.29 -34.15
CA LYS A 280 -12.05 4.37 -34.16
C LYS A 280 -11.88 5.39 -33.05
N PHE A 281 -11.26 5.00 -31.93
CA PHE A 281 -11.24 5.82 -30.70
C PHE A 281 -9.83 6.24 -30.30
N GLY A 282 -8.83 5.95 -31.14
CA GLY A 282 -7.43 6.25 -30.86
C GLY A 282 -6.89 5.45 -29.68
N ILE A 283 -5.92 6.03 -29.00
CA ILE A 283 -5.35 5.50 -27.77
C ILE A 283 -6.43 5.43 -26.68
N ILE A 284 -6.51 4.27 -26.03
CA ILE A 284 -7.25 4.03 -24.80
C ILE A 284 -6.23 3.63 -23.74
N GLN A 285 -6.30 4.23 -22.55
CA GLN A 285 -5.35 3.96 -21.46
C GLN A 285 -6.08 3.81 -20.13
N ILE A 286 -5.69 2.80 -19.35
CA ILE A 286 -6.07 2.63 -17.95
C ILE A 286 -4.83 2.84 -17.09
N LEU A 287 -4.97 3.70 -16.08
CA LEU A 287 -3.96 3.97 -15.04
C LEU A 287 -4.63 3.92 -13.68
N LEU A 288 -3.88 3.69 -12.60
CA LEU A 288 -4.39 3.96 -11.25
C LEU A 288 -4.86 5.42 -11.14
N ASP A 289 -5.91 5.64 -10.35
CA ASP A 289 -6.31 6.97 -9.94
C ASP A 289 -5.23 7.57 -9.03
N PRO A 290 -4.60 8.70 -9.40
CA PRO A 290 -3.54 9.30 -8.58
C PRO A 290 -4.05 9.95 -7.29
N PHE A 291 -5.35 10.14 -7.12
CA PHE A 291 -5.94 10.81 -5.96
C PHE A 291 -6.51 9.84 -4.93
N ARG A 292 -6.59 8.54 -5.25
CA ARG A 292 -7.19 7.51 -4.39
C ARG A 292 -6.32 6.27 -4.39
N THR A 293 -6.03 5.74 -3.21
CA THR A 293 -5.24 4.53 -3.05
C THR A 293 -6.08 3.30 -3.41
N SER A 294 -5.49 2.37 -4.17
CA SER A 294 -6.07 1.05 -4.43
C SER A 294 -5.44 0.02 -3.48
N SER A 295 -6.25 -0.56 -2.60
CA SER A 295 -5.83 -1.54 -1.59
C SER A 295 -6.37 -2.93 -1.89
N GLY A 296 -6.01 -3.91 -1.09
CA GLY A 296 -6.39 -5.30 -1.25
C GLY A 296 -6.02 -6.12 -0.03
N ARG A 297 -6.40 -7.40 -0.07
CA ARG A 297 -6.09 -8.38 0.98
C ARG A 297 -5.93 -9.75 0.34
N ILE A 298 -5.04 -10.55 0.93
CA ILE A 298 -4.91 -11.97 0.64
C ILE A 298 -5.15 -12.71 1.95
N GLU A 299 -6.16 -13.57 1.98
CA GLU A 299 -6.56 -14.34 3.15
C GLU A 299 -6.58 -15.81 2.78
N GLU A 300 -5.92 -16.65 3.56
CA GLU A 300 -5.89 -18.08 3.31
C GLU A 300 -7.27 -18.72 3.48
N ASN A 301 -7.56 -19.75 2.69
CA ASN A 301 -8.85 -20.45 2.82
C ASN A 301 -8.89 -21.42 4.00
N VAL A 302 -7.72 -21.87 4.49
CA VAL A 302 -7.58 -22.86 5.57
C VAL A 302 -6.30 -22.60 6.36
N ASN A 303 -6.46 -22.27 7.65
CA ASN A 303 -5.34 -22.12 8.60
C ASN A 303 -4.87 -23.48 9.17
N ASN A 304 -3.89 -24.08 8.51
CA ASN A 304 -3.13 -25.22 9.00
C ASN A 304 -1.93 -24.79 9.86
N THR A 305 -1.38 -23.60 9.64
CA THR A 305 -0.16 -23.08 10.28
C THR A 305 -0.37 -21.65 10.80
N PRO A 306 -0.89 -21.46 12.02
CA PRO A 306 -1.15 -20.13 12.56
C PRO A 306 0.07 -19.23 12.56
N GLY A 307 -0.08 -18.00 12.05
CA GLY A 307 0.96 -17.00 11.90
C GLY A 307 1.75 -17.10 10.58
N LEU A 308 1.32 -17.95 9.64
CA LEU A 308 1.97 -18.18 8.35
C LEU A 308 0.89 -18.25 7.27
N LEU A 309 1.06 -17.49 6.18
CA LEU A 309 0.16 -17.59 5.04
C LEU A 309 0.27 -18.97 4.38
N ASP A 310 -0.73 -19.83 4.52
CA ASP A 310 -0.73 -21.22 4.05
C ASP A 310 -0.97 -21.33 2.53
N ILE A 311 -0.08 -20.73 1.75
CA ILE A 311 0.04 -20.91 0.30
C ILE A 311 1.50 -21.09 -0.09
N PRO A 312 1.80 -21.84 -1.17
CA PRO A 312 3.13 -21.83 -1.78
C PRO A 312 3.65 -20.41 -2.08
N PRO A 313 4.95 -20.14 -1.90
CA PRO A 313 6.02 -21.06 -1.49
C PRO A 313 6.17 -21.21 0.04
N PHE A 314 5.35 -20.54 0.84
CA PHE A 314 5.46 -20.52 2.32
C PHE A 314 4.98 -21.83 2.94
N ALA A 315 3.91 -22.40 2.36
CA ALA A 315 3.43 -23.75 2.67
C ALA A 315 3.57 -24.68 1.43
N PRO A 316 3.66 -26.02 1.61
CA PRO A 316 3.78 -26.96 0.49
C PRO A 316 2.57 -26.97 -0.45
N GLN A 317 1.41 -26.54 0.03
CA GLN A 317 0.12 -26.56 -0.64
C GLN A 317 -0.82 -25.60 0.08
N GLY A 318 -1.87 -25.16 -0.62
CA GLY A 318 -2.93 -24.35 -0.04
C GLY A 318 -3.50 -23.39 -1.08
N SER A 319 -4.44 -22.56 -0.65
CA SER A 319 -5.00 -21.49 -1.47
C SER A 319 -5.37 -20.30 -0.59
N ALA A 320 -5.45 -19.14 -1.21
CA ALA A 320 -5.92 -17.92 -0.59
C ALA A 320 -6.91 -17.21 -1.50
N ASP A 321 -7.90 -16.56 -0.92
CA ASP A 321 -8.72 -15.58 -1.61
C ASP A 321 -7.97 -14.25 -1.61
N SER A 322 -7.78 -13.71 -2.82
CA SER A 322 -7.05 -12.47 -3.04
C SER A 322 -7.98 -11.47 -3.72
N PHE A 323 -8.01 -10.24 -3.23
CA PHE A 323 -8.72 -9.16 -3.90
C PHE A 323 -7.98 -7.84 -3.86
N PHE A 324 -8.30 -6.98 -4.83
CA PHE A 324 -7.92 -5.58 -4.86
C PHE A 324 -9.15 -4.73 -5.14
N ASP A 325 -9.37 -3.69 -4.33
CA ASP A 325 -10.33 -2.62 -4.59
C ASP A 325 -9.62 -1.52 -5.36
N ILE A 326 -9.87 -1.44 -6.67
CA ILE A 326 -9.10 -0.60 -7.60
C ILE A 326 -9.88 0.65 -7.98
N PHE A 327 -9.29 1.82 -7.71
CA PHE A 327 -9.65 3.07 -8.35
C PHE A 327 -8.76 3.30 -9.57
N PHE A 328 -9.37 3.43 -10.75
CA PHE A 328 -8.63 3.69 -11.98
C PHE A 328 -9.19 4.88 -12.74
N LYS A 329 -8.33 5.49 -13.55
CA LYS A 329 -8.71 6.45 -14.58
C LYS A 329 -8.61 5.81 -15.96
N LEU A 330 -9.61 6.06 -16.80
CA LEU A 330 -9.71 5.64 -18.19
C LEU A 330 -9.61 6.87 -19.09
N SER A 331 -8.61 6.91 -19.97
CA SER A 331 -8.45 7.97 -20.97
C SER A 331 -8.81 7.44 -22.36
N ILE A 332 -9.67 8.16 -23.10
CA ILE A 332 -10.09 7.77 -24.46
C ILE A 332 -9.84 8.94 -25.42
N SER A 333 -8.71 8.90 -26.12
CA SER A 333 -8.22 10.03 -26.92
C SER A 333 -9.17 10.46 -28.05
N GLY A 334 -9.91 9.52 -28.66
CA GLY A 334 -10.88 9.80 -29.72
C GLY A 334 -12.09 10.61 -29.28
N PHE A 335 -12.39 10.63 -27.98
CA PHE A 335 -13.42 11.51 -27.39
C PHE A 335 -12.81 12.69 -26.62
N GLY A 336 -11.52 12.65 -26.31
CA GLY A 336 -10.87 13.66 -25.48
C GLY A 336 -11.28 13.57 -24.00
N GLU A 337 -11.72 12.38 -23.57
CA GLU A 337 -12.26 12.13 -22.24
C GLU A 337 -11.21 11.50 -21.33
N THR A 338 -11.21 11.93 -20.07
CA THR A 338 -10.51 11.27 -18.96
C THR A 338 -11.52 11.07 -17.85
N LEU A 339 -11.83 9.81 -17.59
CA LEU A 339 -12.88 9.41 -16.67
C LEU A 339 -12.30 8.58 -15.54
N PHE A 340 -13.02 8.49 -14.43
CA PHE A 340 -12.61 7.80 -13.21
C PHE A 340 -13.72 6.86 -12.78
N THR A 341 -13.41 5.79 -12.07
CA THR A 341 -14.47 5.00 -11.40
C THR A 341 -15.05 5.83 -10.24
N SER A 342 -16.37 5.83 -10.06
CA SER A 342 -16.99 6.50 -8.89
C SER A 342 -16.56 5.80 -7.60
N ASP A 343 -16.72 4.49 -7.60
CA ASP A 343 -16.42 3.56 -6.51
C ASP A 343 -15.24 2.66 -6.94
N PRO A 344 -14.56 1.99 -6.01
CA PRO A 344 -13.51 1.07 -6.40
C PRO A 344 -14.14 -0.18 -7.00
N VAL A 345 -13.46 -0.72 -8.01
CA VAL A 345 -13.84 -1.98 -8.62
C VAL A 345 -13.10 -3.08 -7.89
N ARG A 346 -13.84 -3.99 -7.25
CA ARG A 346 -13.25 -5.16 -6.60
C ARG A 346 -12.86 -6.21 -7.63
N PHE A 347 -11.57 -6.40 -7.79
CA PHE A 347 -10.97 -7.47 -8.58
C PHE A 347 -10.61 -8.62 -7.65
N SER A 348 -11.21 -9.79 -7.84
CA SER A 348 -11.00 -10.95 -6.96
C SER A 348 -10.53 -12.19 -7.72
N SER A 349 -9.73 -13.01 -7.04
CA SER A 349 -9.30 -14.32 -7.52
C SER A 349 -9.04 -15.26 -6.34
N THR A 350 -9.10 -16.57 -6.58
CA THR A 350 -8.47 -17.54 -5.67
C THR A 350 -7.10 -17.87 -6.24
N ILE A 351 -6.08 -17.73 -5.42
CA ILE A 351 -4.68 -17.97 -5.78
C ILE A 351 -4.16 -19.19 -5.03
N ASP A 352 -3.24 -19.91 -5.65
CA ASP A 352 -2.60 -21.11 -5.09
C ASP A 352 -1.07 -20.97 -4.97
N HIS A 353 -0.56 -19.77 -5.25
CA HIS A 353 0.86 -19.46 -5.18
C HIS A 353 1.10 -17.97 -5.00
N LYS A 354 2.25 -17.63 -4.39
CA LYS A 354 2.79 -16.28 -4.27
C LYS A 354 4.19 -16.11 -4.87
N PRO A 355 4.41 -15.17 -5.80
CA PRO A 355 3.41 -14.34 -6.49
C PRO A 355 2.36 -15.18 -7.24
N PRO A 356 1.13 -14.66 -7.48
CA PRO A 356 0.12 -15.37 -8.26
C PRO A 356 0.61 -15.72 -9.68
N GLY A 357 0.37 -16.95 -10.12
CA GLY A 357 0.88 -17.45 -11.41
C GLY A 357 0.22 -16.85 -12.65
N CYS A 358 0.81 -17.11 -13.82
CA CYS A 358 0.47 -16.53 -15.14
C CYS A 358 -0.93 -16.87 -15.69
N ARG A 359 -1.70 -17.70 -14.99
CA ARG A 359 -3.08 -18.06 -15.35
C ARG A 359 -4.11 -17.48 -14.39
N THR A 360 -3.64 -16.78 -13.35
CA THR A 360 -4.51 -16.10 -12.40
C THR A 360 -5.30 -15.03 -13.12
N VAL A 361 -6.62 -15.13 -13.02
CA VAL A 361 -7.53 -14.12 -13.53
C VAL A 361 -8.18 -13.45 -12.33
N TYR A 362 -7.94 -12.15 -12.20
CA TYR A 362 -8.69 -11.30 -11.30
C TYR A 362 -9.95 -10.82 -12.02
N ASP A 363 -11.11 -11.14 -11.46
CA ASP A 363 -12.42 -10.85 -12.01
C ASP A 363 -13.03 -9.64 -11.28
N GLY A 364 -13.32 -8.58 -12.03
CA GLY A 364 -13.98 -7.36 -11.56
C GLY A 364 -15.43 -7.24 -12.02
N CYS A 365 -16.07 -8.36 -12.40
CA CYS A 365 -17.40 -8.34 -12.97
C CYS A 365 -18.48 -8.31 -11.88
N ILE A 366 -19.26 -7.24 -11.89
CA ILE A 366 -20.43 -7.05 -11.03
C ILE A 366 -21.72 -7.22 -11.84
N SER A 367 -22.88 -7.25 -11.17
CA SER A 367 -24.18 -7.47 -11.83
C SER A 367 -24.68 -6.30 -12.70
N SER A 368 -24.04 -5.14 -12.60
CA SER A 368 -24.32 -3.92 -13.37
C SER A 368 -23.05 -3.43 -14.07
N ASP A 369 -23.15 -2.40 -14.89
CA ASP A 369 -21.92 -1.74 -15.37
C ASP A 369 -21.31 -0.88 -14.25
N ILE A 370 -20.00 -0.69 -14.32
CA ILE A 370 -19.22 0.24 -13.51
C ILE A 370 -19.39 1.63 -14.11
N GLU A 371 -20.02 2.53 -13.37
CA GLU A 371 -20.21 3.92 -13.80
C GLU A 371 -18.88 4.68 -13.77
N LEU A 372 -18.67 5.50 -14.80
CA LEU A 372 -17.52 6.38 -14.89
C LEU A 372 -17.94 7.84 -14.66
N VAL A 373 -17.12 8.58 -13.93
CA VAL A 373 -17.32 10.00 -13.61
C VAL A 373 -16.20 10.85 -14.20
N ASP A 374 -16.47 12.16 -14.35
CA ASP A 374 -15.43 13.12 -14.72
C ASP A 374 -14.47 13.41 -13.54
N ILE A 375 -13.46 14.26 -13.78
CA ILE A 375 -12.49 14.67 -12.74
C ILE A 375 -13.12 15.40 -11.54
N TYR A 376 -14.35 15.89 -11.68
CA TYR A 376 -15.09 16.57 -10.62
C TYR A 376 -16.08 15.62 -9.93
N GLY A 377 -16.13 14.34 -10.32
CA GLY A 377 -17.06 13.35 -9.78
C GLY A 377 -18.47 13.43 -10.36
N ASN A 378 -18.71 14.20 -11.44
CA ASN A 378 -20.02 14.22 -12.07
C ASN A 378 -20.23 12.95 -12.90
N PRO A 379 -21.43 12.36 -12.89
CA PRO A 379 -21.76 11.22 -13.75
C PRO A 379 -21.45 11.48 -15.22
N SER A 380 -20.82 10.52 -15.88
CA SER A 380 -20.69 10.49 -17.33
C SER A 380 -21.73 9.55 -17.94
N ASP A 381 -21.86 9.57 -19.27
CA ASP A 381 -22.67 8.61 -20.02
C ASP A 381 -21.87 7.33 -20.39
N PHE A 382 -20.61 7.22 -19.95
CA PHE A 382 -19.76 6.04 -20.17
C PHE A 382 -19.82 5.10 -18.98
N SER A 383 -19.71 3.80 -19.26
CA SER A 383 -19.56 2.77 -18.22
C SER A 383 -18.66 1.63 -18.72
N VAL A 384 -18.13 0.86 -17.79
CA VAL A 384 -17.36 -0.35 -18.07
C VAL A 384 -18.18 -1.55 -17.64
N GLY A 385 -18.38 -2.52 -18.53
CA GLY A 385 -19.03 -3.78 -18.20
C GLY A 385 -18.12 -4.68 -17.38
N CYS A 386 -18.33 -5.99 -17.52
CA CYS A 386 -17.46 -7.01 -16.92
C CYS A 386 -15.99 -6.78 -17.33
N ILE A 387 -15.11 -6.59 -16.34
CA ILE A 387 -13.67 -6.33 -16.53
C ILE A 387 -12.84 -7.44 -15.88
N LYS A 388 -11.83 -7.95 -16.58
CA LYS A 388 -10.96 -9.03 -16.10
C LYS A 388 -9.50 -8.72 -16.37
N ILE A 389 -8.63 -9.05 -15.42
CA ILE A 389 -7.18 -8.95 -15.57
C ILE A 389 -6.59 -10.35 -15.50
N ARG A 390 -5.89 -10.75 -16.57
CA ARG A 390 -5.04 -11.93 -16.58
C ARG A 390 -3.60 -11.49 -16.31
N LEU A 391 -3.02 -12.00 -15.22
CA LEU A 391 -1.63 -11.72 -14.88
C LEU A 391 -0.69 -12.52 -15.78
N SER A 392 0.40 -11.90 -16.22
CA SER A 392 1.54 -12.65 -16.77
C SER A 392 2.84 -12.14 -16.15
N GLY A 393 3.27 -12.81 -15.08
CA GLY A 393 4.50 -12.54 -14.35
C GLY A 393 4.76 -13.64 -13.30
N GLY A 394 6.00 -14.08 -13.21
CA GLY A 394 6.46 -15.26 -12.47
C GLY A 394 7.45 -16.06 -13.33
N THR A 395 8.53 -16.57 -12.76
CA THR A 395 9.57 -17.38 -13.46
C THR A 395 9.02 -18.62 -14.17
N GLU A 396 7.75 -18.96 -13.96
CA GLU A 396 7.03 -20.05 -14.62
C GLU A 396 6.36 -19.66 -15.96
N CYS A 397 6.35 -18.39 -16.37
CA CYS A 397 5.78 -18.01 -17.67
C CYS A 397 6.69 -18.36 -18.87
N GLY A 398 7.83 -19.02 -18.65
CA GLY A 398 8.73 -19.52 -19.69
C GLY A 398 8.32 -20.88 -20.21
N GLY A 399 7.19 -20.99 -20.91
CA GLY A 399 6.82 -22.26 -21.54
C GLY A 399 5.49 -22.31 -22.28
N ASP A 400 4.57 -21.38 -22.03
CA ASP A 400 3.18 -21.55 -22.48
C ASP A 400 2.59 -20.27 -23.08
N LEU A 401 3.38 -19.61 -23.93
CA LEU A 401 2.79 -18.91 -25.08
C LEU A 401 2.40 -20.00 -26.06
N ASP A 402 1.18 -20.51 -25.86
CA ASP A 402 0.51 -21.55 -26.62
C ASP A 402 0.51 -21.20 -28.13
N CYS A 403 1.60 -21.60 -28.79
CA CYS A 403 1.65 -21.88 -30.21
C CYS A 403 1.39 -23.37 -30.36
N ASP A 404 0.12 -23.78 -30.36
CA ASP A 404 -0.40 -25.06 -30.85
C ASP A 404 0.45 -26.33 -30.52
N GLY A 405 -0.02 -27.12 -29.55
CA GLY A 405 0.10 -28.58 -29.62
C GLY A 405 0.86 -29.27 -28.48
N ASP A 406 0.08 -29.87 -27.57
CA ASP A 406 0.22 -31.24 -27.07
C ASP A 406 1.64 -31.84 -27.05
N VAL A 407 2.35 -31.75 -25.91
CA VAL A 407 3.33 -32.78 -25.49
C VAL A 407 3.35 -32.94 -23.96
N ASP A 408 3.29 -34.20 -23.56
CA ASP A 408 3.27 -34.81 -22.22
C ASP A 408 4.14 -34.20 -21.13
N GLY A 409 3.62 -34.29 -19.91
CA GLY A 409 4.30 -33.95 -18.68
C GLY A 409 5.46 -34.88 -18.33
N SER A 410 6.61 -34.28 -18.04
CA SER A 410 7.55 -34.65 -16.99
C SER A 410 8.77 -33.74 -17.16
N ASP A 411 8.94 -32.77 -16.27
CA ASP A 411 10.26 -32.37 -15.74
C ASP A 411 10.06 -31.31 -14.65
N ALA A 412 9.93 -31.82 -13.43
CA ALA A 412 10.16 -31.05 -12.21
C ALA A 412 11.67 -30.95 -11.95
N ALA A 413 12.04 -29.84 -11.31
CA ALA A 413 13.30 -29.53 -10.62
C ALA A 413 14.43 -28.88 -11.46
N ILE A 414 14.53 -27.55 -11.37
CA ILE A 414 15.83 -26.85 -11.30
C ILE A 414 15.76 -25.70 -10.26
N LEU A 415 16.39 -25.99 -9.11
CA LEU A 415 17.20 -25.15 -8.20
C LEU A 415 16.74 -23.72 -7.83
N GLY A 416 16.60 -23.54 -6.51
CA GLY A 416 16.22 -22.32 -5.80
C GLY A 416 16.88 -21.02 -6.27
N TYR A 417 16.02 -20.06 -6.56
CA TYR A 417 16.35 -18.66 -6.67
C TYR A 417 15.49 -17.91 -5.65
N ASN A 418 16.15 -17.30 -4.68
CA ASN A 418 15.52 -16.53 -3.62
C ASN A 418 15.57 -15.04 -4.03
N PRO A 419 14.43 -14.37 -4.33
CA PRO A 419 14.44 -12.99 -4.82
C PRO A 419 14.51 -11.93 -3.70
N HIS A 420 14.69 -12.30 -2.43
CA HIS A 420 14.86 -11.35 -1.32
C HIS A 420 16.21 -10.61 -1.44
N ARG A 421 16.30 -9.60 -2.31
CA ARG A 421 17.15 -8.39 -2.24
C ARG A 421 17.32 -7.80 -3.64
N PHE A 422 16.45 -6.87 -4.01
CA PHE A 422 16.83 -5.79 -4.91
C PHE A 422 16.38 -4.46 -4.34
N SER A 423 17.32 -3.54 -4.14
CA SER A 423 16.99 -2.13 -3.99
C SER A 423 16.65 -1.55 -5.36
N ILE A 424 15.79 -0.53 -5.38
CA ILE A 424 15.19 0.10 -6.57
C ILE A 424 16.22 0.68 -7.57
N GLU A 425 17.52 0.68 -7.28
CA GLU A 425 18.56 1.27 -8.13
C GLU A 425 19.13 0.34 -9.23
N GLU A 426 18.85 -0.97 -9.24
CA GLU A 426 19.46 -1.90 -10.22
C GLU A 426 18.60 -2.24 -11.47
N LEU A 427 17.35 -1.77 -11.57
CA LEU A 427 16.45 -2.11 -12.69
C LEU A 427 16.59 -1.22 -13.95
N ALA A 428 17.55 -0.30 -14.00
CA ALA A 428 17.69 0.68 -15.08
C ALA A 428 18.61 0.25 -16.25
N GLY A 429 18.96 -1.03 -16.40
CA GLY A 429 19.98 -1.42 -17.40
C GLY A 429 19.87 -2.83 -17.95
N ASN A 430 18.94 -3.08 -18.88
CA ASN A 430 19.10 -3.88 -20.11
C ASN A 430 17.75 -4.44 -20.60
N PHE A 431 17.08 -3.73 -21.50
CA PHE A 431 16.10 -4.37 -22.38
C PHE A 431 16.73 -4.62 -23.75
N GLY A 432 17.22 -5.85 -23.93
CA GLY A 432 17.60 -6.38 -25.23
C GLY A 432 16.36 -6.80 -26.02
N GLN A 433 16.03 -6.02 -27.03
CA GLN A 433 15.01 -6.30 -28.03
C GLN A 433 15.30 -7.65 -28.71
N THR A 434 14.40 -8.64 -28.62
CA THR A 434 14.51 -9.89 -29.39
C THR A 434 13.45 -9.87 -30.49
N ASP A 435 13.90 -9.62 -31.73
CA ASP A 435 13.08 -9.57 -32.93
C ASP A 435 12.54 -10.95 -33.33
N CYS A 436 11.22 -11.08 -33.44
CA CYS A 436 10.56 -12.22 -34.08
C CYS A 436 10.47 -12.03 -35.61
N LEU A 437 11.61 -12.04 -36.33
CA LEU A 437 11.61 -12.03 -37.81
C LEU A 437 12.83 -12.77 -38.39
N SER A 438 12.80 -14.10 -38.44
CA SER A 438 13.45 -14.87 -39.53
C SER A 438 13.07 -16.35 -39.47
N GLY A 439 12.29 -16.81 -40.44
CA GLY A 439 11.88 -18.23 -40.50
C GLY A 439 11.23 -18.64 -41.81
N MET A 440 11.65 -18.07 -42.94
CA MET A 440 11.34 -18.62 -44.26
C MET A 440 12.65 -18.89 -44.99
N THR A 441 13.05 -20.15 -45.09
CA THR A 441 13.39 -20.82 -46.36
C THR A 441 14.01 -22.21 -46.13
N SER A 442 13.68 -23.10 -47.08
CA SER A 442 14.36 -24.33 -47.49
C SER A 442 14.04 -25.64 -46.74
N HIS A 443 13.19 -26.46 -47.39
CA HIS A 443 13.51 -27.87 -47.56
C HIS A 443 13.20 -28.33 -48.99
N GLU A 444 14.22 -28.90 -49.62
CA GLU A 444 14.26 -29.40 -50.98
C GLU A 444 13.37 -30.64 -51.16
N LYS A 445 12.74 -30.70 -52.33
CA LYS A 445 12.11 -31.89 -52.90
C LYS A 445 13.20 -32.77 -53.52
N MET A 446 13.31 -34.02 -53.08
CA MET A 446 13.81 -35.12 -53.89
C MET A 446 12.81 -36.27 -53.85
N VAL A 447 12.15 -36.54 -54.97
CA VAL A 447 11.59 -37.85 -55.31
C VAL A 447 11.95 -38.11 -56.77
N SER A 448 12.62 -39.24 -56.98
CA SER A 448 13.02 -39.83 -58.25
C SER A 448 11.86 -40.54 -58.96
N ASP A 449 12.04 -40.63 -60.28
CA ASP A 449 11.29 -41.35 -61.33
C ASP A 449 10.00 -40.71 -61.88
#